data_AF-A0A9D1BZ31-F1
#
_entry.id   AF-A0A9D1BZ31-F1
#
_cell.length_a   1.000
_cell.length_b   1.000
_cell.length_c   1.000
_cell.angle_alpha   90.00
_cell.angle_beta   90.00
_cell.angle_gamma   90.00
#
_symmetry.space_group_name_H-M   'P 1'
#
loop_
_entity.id
_entity.type
_entity.pdbx_description
1 polymer ?
#
loop_
_entity_poly.entity_id
_entity_poly.type
_entity_poly.pdbx_seq_one_letter_code
_entity_poly.pdbx_strand_id
1 'polypeptide(L)'
;MSSTRLSAVLDGILEAGWLSAIIVTPLFFNIYSSRVFEPDKLTTLRSIALVMSAAWLVRWTEEKTIGRQRSREISWRTPLVLPTLLTIVVYLISTLFSLNPYTSFFGSYQRLQGTFTTFSYIVIFFI
;
A
#
# COMPACT_ATOMS: atom_id res chain seq x y z
N MET A 1 -3.73 19.01 21.32
CA MET A 1 -3.48 19.62 19.99
C MET A 1 -2.10 20.25 19.98
N SER A 2 -1.10 19.56 19.43
CA SER A 2 0.07 20.18 18.78
C SER A 2 0.79 19.10 17.97
N SER A 3 0.22 18.72 16.82
CA SER A 3 0.96 17.91 15.84
C SER A 3 2.28 18.62 15.53
N THR A 4 3.36 17.87 15.39
CA THR A 4 4.60 18.44 14.86
C THR A 4 4.34 18.91 13.44
N ARG A 5 5.10 19.92 12.99
CA ARG A 5 4.99 20.38 11.59
C ARG A 5 5.26 19.23 10.60
N LEU A 6 6.16 18.32 10.97
CA LEU A 6 6.49 17.14 10.16
C LEU A 6 5.34 16.13 10.09
N SER A 7 4.74 15.75 11.22
CA SER A 7 3.54 14.89 11.26
C SER A 7 2.38 15.47 10.43
N ALA A 8 2.16 16.79 10.48
CA ALA A 8 1.13 17.45 9.67
C ALA A 8 1.41 17.36 8.16
N VAL A 9 2.67 17.53 7.75
CA VAL A 9 3.07 17.36 6.34
C VAL A 9 2.91 15.90 5.91
N LEU A 10 3.28 14.92 6.75
CA LEU A 10 3.12 13.51 6.45
C LEU A 10 1.65 13.11 6.33
N ASP A 11 0.77 13.62 7.19
CA ASP A 11 -0.68 13.43 7.07
C ASP A 11 -1.19 13.94 5.71
N GLY A 12 -0.74 15.14 5.28
CA GLY A 12 -1.08 15.69 3.96
C GLY A 12 -0.53 14.86 2.79
N ILE A 13 0.68 14.30 2.91
CA ILE A 13 1.26 13.40 1.90
C ILE A 13 0.45 12.09 1.81
N LEU A 14 0.04 11.52 2.93
CA LEU A 14 -0.75 10.30 2.96
C LEU A 14 -2.15 10.55 2.36
N GLU A 15 -2.75 11.69 2.66
CA GLU A 15 -4.04 12.11 2.07
C GLU A 15 -3.93 12.31 0.55
N ALA A 16 -2.94 13.09 0.10
CA ALA A 16 -2.67 13.27 -1.32
C ALA A 16 -2.34 11.94 -2.02
N GLY A 17 -1.71 11.01 -1.32
CA GLY A 17 -1.35 9.68 -1.82
C GLY A 17 -2.56 8.84 -2.21
N TRP A 18 -3.53 8.64 -1.30
CA TRP A 18 -4.70 7.83 -1.63
C TRP A 18 -5.62 8.51 -2.66
N LEU A 19 -5.74 9.84 -2.62
CA LEU A 19 -6.44 10.62 -3.65
C LEU A 19 -5.78 10.45 -5.02
N SER A 20 -4.45 10.53 -5.07
CA SER A 20 -3.69 10.27 -6.29
C SER A 20 -3.89 8.85 -6.78
N ALA A 21 -3.96 7.84 -5.90
CA ALA A 21 -4.23 6.47 -6.30
C ALA A 21 -5.60 6.33 -6.99
N ILE A 22 -6.64 7.00 -6.50
CA ILE A 22 -7.98 6.97 -7.08
C ILE A 22 -8.06 7.73 -8.42
N ILE A 23 -7.31 8.82 -8.57
CA ILE A 23 -7.38 9.68 -9.77
C ILE A 23 -6.40 9.21 -10.84
N VAL A 24 -5.13 9.07 -10.49
CA VAL A 24 -4.04 8.82 -11.45
C VAL A 24 -4.13 7.40 -11.99
N THR A 25 -4.37 6.39 -11.15
CA THR A 25 -4.39 4.98 -11.60
C THR A 25 -5.39 4.71 -12.73
N PRO A 26 -6.67 5.16 -12.69
CA PRO A 26 -7.60 4.92 -13.80
C PRO A 26 -7.28 5.77 -15.03
N LEU A 27 -6.77 7.00 -14.85
CA LEU A 27 -6.41 7.91 -15.93
C LEU A 27 -5.08 7.57 -16.61
N PHE A 28 -4.22 6.81 -15.95
CA PHE A 28 -2.91 6.46 -16.47
C PHE A 28 -3.05 5.55 -17.69
N PHE A 29 -2.46 6.00 -18.78
CA PHE A 29 -2.46 5.32 -20.07
C PHE A 29 -1.16 5.62 -20.80
N ASN A 30 -0.51 4.59 -21.33
CA ASN A 30 0.78 4.73 -21.97
C ASN A 30 0.78 4.05 -23.33
N ILE A 31 0.65 4.86 -24.39
CA ILE A 31 0.55 4.43 -25.80
C ILE A 31 1.77 3.63 -26.26
N TYR A 32 2.93 3.86 -25.64
CA TYR A 32 4.18 3.19 -25.98
C TYR A 32 4.34 1.81 -25.32
N SER A 33 3.42 1.41 -24.44
CA SER A 33 3.45 0.11 -23.77
C SER A 33 2.76 -0.97 -24.59
N SER A 34 3.36 -2.16 -24.67
CA SER A 34 2.79 -3.34 -25.34
C SER A 34 1.42 -3.77 -24.78
N ARG A 35 1.14 -3.40 -23.52
CA ARG A 35 -0.17 -3.53 -22.89
C ARG A 35 -0.54 -2.18 -22.31
N VAL A 36 -1.11 -1.37 -23.20
CA VAL A 36 -1.42 0.04 -23.00
C VAL A 36 -2.23 0.35 -21.72
N PHE A 37 -2.92 -0.65 -21.14
CA PHE A 37 -3.84 -0.48 -20.02
C PHE A 37 -3.51 -1.26 -18.73
N GLU A 38 -2.91 -2.44 -18.79
CA GLU A 38 -2.96 -3.38 -17.65
C GLU A 38 -1.76 -3.24 -16.69
N PRO A 39 -0.50 -3.42 -17.12
CA PRO A 39 0.64 -3.51 -16.21
C PRO A 39 1.04 -2.13 -15.69
N ASP A 40 0.96 -1.14 -16.56
CA ASP A 40 1.33 0.25 -16.36
C ASP A 40 0.53 0.86 -15.18
N LYS A 41 -0.78 0.63 -15.11
CA LYS A 41 -1.63 1.07 -13.99
C LYS A 41 -1.22 0.45 -12.66
N LEU A 42 -0.91 -0.85 -12.66
CA LEU A 42 -0.46 -1.55 -11.46
C LEU A 42 0.87 -1.00 -10.96
N THR A 43 1.80 -0.70 -11.86
CA THR A 43 3.08 -0.10 -11.49
C THR A 43 2.90 1.29 -10.88
N THR A 44 2.02 2.13 -11.43
CA THR A 44 1.68 3.44 -10.86
C THR A 44 1.12 3.30 -9.45
N LEU A 45 0.16 2.39 -9.24
CA LEU A 45 -0.44 2.16 -7.92
C LEU A 45 0.59 1.62 -6.91
N ARG A 46 1.44 0.66 -7.31
CA ARG A 46 2.53 0.13 -6.47
C ARG A 46 3.51 1.23 -6.05
N SER A 47 3.87 2.14 -6.97
CA SER A 47 4.75 3.28 -6.67
C SER A 47 4.12 4.24 -5.67
N ILE A 48 2.82 4.56 -5.82
CA ILE A 48 2.09 5.40 -4.87
C ILE A 48 2.05 4.74 -3.49
N ALA A 49 1.71 3.45 -3.44
CA ALA A 49 1.67 2.68 -2.19
C ALA A 49 3.04 2.62 -1.49
N LEU A 50 4.14 2.51 -2.24
CA LEU A 50 5.51 2.56 -1.68
C LEU A 50 5.82 3.93 -1.04
N VAL A 51 5.48 5.03 -1.71
CA VAL A 51 5.68 6.38 -1.17
C VAL A 51 4.83 6.59 0.09
N MET A 52 3.57 6.16 0.06
CA MET A 52 2.68 6.21 1.23
C MET A 52 3.21 5.36 2.38
N SER A 53 3.72 4.15 2.10
CA SER A 53 4.34 3.29 3.11
C SER A 53 5.54 3.95 3.78
N ALA A 54 6.41 4.60 2.98
CA ALA A 54 7.56 5.32 3.50
C ALA A 54 7.14 6.51 4.38
N ALA A 55 6.18 7.33 3.91
CA ALA A 55 5.65 8.45 4.68
C ALA A 55 4.99 7.98 5.99
N TRP A 56 4.23 6.89 5.95
CA TRP A 56 3.61 6.28 7.12
C TRP A 56 4.65 5.77 8.14
N LEU A 57 5.73 5.12 7.66
CA LEU A 57 6.81 4.65 8.52
C LEU A 57 7.52 5.81 9.22
N VAL A 58 7.82 6.90 8.52
CA VAL A 58 8.44 8.10 9.11
C VAL A 58 7.52 8.73 10.15
N ARG A 59 6.21 8.80 9.88
CA ARG A 59 5.23 9.32 10.84
C ARG A 59 5.19 8.45 12.10
N TRP A 60 5.18 7.13 11.91
CA TRP A 60 5.13 6.16 13.00
C TRP A 60 6.37 6.19 13.90
N THR A 61 7.56 6.35 13.33
CA THR A 61 8.79 6.49 14.12
C THR A 61 8.81 7.80 14.89
N GLU A 62 8.37 8.90 14.29
CA GLU A 62 8.26 10.20 14.95
C GLU A 62 7.28 10.16 16.14
N GLU A 63 6.08 9.60 15.95
CA GLU A 63 5.07 9.45 17.01
C GLU A 63 5.59 8.65 18.20
N LYS A 64 6.30 7.55 17.93
CA LYS A 64 6.97 6.74 18.97
C LYS A 64 8.05 7.53 19.71
N THR A 65 8.90 8.28 19.00
CA THR A 65 9.99 9.06 19.62
C THR A 65 9.46 10.16 20.53
N ILE A 66 8.35 10.80 20.16
CA ILE A 66 7.74 11.89 20.95
C ILE A 66 6.85 11.34 22.09
N GLY A 67 6.69 10.02 22.20
CA GLY A 67 5.83 9.38 23.20
C GLY A 67 4.34 9.69 22.98
N ARG A 68 3.97 10.05 21.75
CA ARG A 68 2.60 10.41 21.38
C ARG A 68 1.96 9.22 20.69
N GLN A 69 1.09 8.54 21.40
CA GLN A 69 0.23 7.53 20.79
C GLN A 69 -1.03 8.23 20.27
N ARG A 70 -1.14 8.45 18.97
CA ARG A 70 -2.43 8.82 18.37
C ARG A 70 -3.34 7.60 18.50
N SER A 71 -4.46 7.72 19.20
CA SER A 71 -5.43 6.62 19.34
C SER A 71 -6.09 6.37 17.98
N ARG A 72 -5.52 5.45 17.19
CA ARG A 72 -6.18 4.95 15.99
C ARG A 72 -7.25 3.97 16.46
N GLU A 73 -8.53 4.31 16.27
CA GLU A 73 -9.69 3.47 16.65
C GLU A 73 -9.84 2.21 15.77
N ILE A 74 -8.74 1.68 15.24
CA ILE A 74 -8.72 0.46 14.44
C ILE A 74 -8.54 -0.71 15.41
N SER A 75 -9.65 -1.34 15.74
CA SER A 75 -9.69 -2.54 16.58
C SER A 75 -9.92 -3.79 15.73
N TRP A 76 -9.54 -4.96 16.25
CA TRP A 76 -9.84 -6.28 15.68
C TRP A 76 -11.35 -6.53 15.49
N ARG A 77 -12.20 -5.75 16.16
CA ARG A 77 -13.66 -5.79 16.03
C ARG A 77 -14.18 -5.06 14.80
N THR A 78 -13.34 -4.28 14.11
CA THR A 78 -13.76 -3.64 12.85
C THR A 78 -13.86 -4.72 11.76
N PRO A 79 -14.99 -4.77 11.03
CA PRO A 79 -15.41 -5.96 10.28
C PRO A 79 -14.45 -6.36 9.14
N LEU A 80 -13.62 -5.45 8.65
CA LEU A 80 -12.69 -5.69 7.54
C LEU A 80 -11.22 -5.82 7.97
N VAL A 81 -10.86 -5.58 9.23
CA VAL A 81 -9.47 -5.75 9.69
C VAL A 81 -9.10 -7.23 9.74
N LEU A 82 -9.94 -8.06 10.37
CA LEU A 82 -9.66 -9.48 10.54
C LEU A 82 -9.54 -10.23 9.19
N PRO A 83 -10.49 -10.08 8.23
CA PRO A 83 -10.35 -10.70 6.91
C PRO A 83 -9.09 -10.24 6.16
N THR A 84 -8.75 -8.96 6.25
CA THR A 84 -7.56 -8.40 5.58
C THR A 84 -6.27 -8.98 6.17
N LEU A 85 -6.19 -9.11 7.50
CA LEU A 85 -5.03 -9.72 8.16
C LEU A 85 -4.91 -11.21 7.85
N LEU A 86 -6.03 -11.94 7.80
CA LEU A 86 -6.03 -13.33 7.34
C LEU A 86 -5.53 -13.43 5.91
N THR A 87 -5.94 -12.51 5.03
CA THR A 87 -5.47 -12.44 3.64
C THR A 87 -3.96 -12.23 3.58
N ILE A 88 -3.39 -11.34 4.41
CA ILE A 88 -1.93 -11.15 4.51
C ILE A 88 -1.25 -12.47 4.84
N VAL A 89 -1.72 -13.17 5.89
CA VAL A 89 -1.13 -14.44 6.33
C VAL A 89 -1.20 -15.50 5.24
N VAL A 90 -2.35 -15.65 4.59
CA VAL A 90 -2.54 -16.61 3.49
C VAL A 90 -1.59 -16.33 2.33
N TYR A 91 -1.46 -15.06 1.91
CA TYR A 91 -0.55 -14.68 0.83
C TYR A 91 0.93 -14.91 1.20
N LEU A 92 1.34 -14.64 2.45
CA LEU A 92 2.70 -14.94 2.92
C LEU A 92 3.01 -16.44 2.85
N ILE A 93 2.12 -17.26 3.41
CA ILE A 93 2.28 -18.72 3.41
C ILE A 93 2.29 -19.24 1.97
N SER A 94 1.32 -18.83 1.15
CA SER A 94 1.24 -19.25 -0.24
C SER A 94 2.47 -18.85 -1.06
N THR A 95 3.05 -17.68 -0.80
CA THR A 95 4.28 -17.22 -1.48
C THR A 95 5.50 -18.03 -1.04
N LEU A 96 5.62 -18.28 0.27
CA LEU A 96 6.77 -18.97 0.85
C LEU A 96 6.84 -20.43 0.40
N PHE A 97 5.69 -21.10 0.31
CA PHE A 97 5.59 -22.51 -0.11
C PHE A 97 5.31 -22.68 -1.61
N SER A 98 5.41 -21.61 -2.41
CA SER A 98 5.20 -21.67 -3.85
C SER A 98 6.36 -22.39 -4.56
N LEU A 99 6.03 -23.10 -5.65
CA LEU A 99 7.02 -23.71 -6.55
C LEU A 99 7.92 -22.66 -7.23
N ASN A 100 7.40 -21.45 -7.46
CA ASN A 100 8.15 -20.33 -8.00
C ASN A 100 7.89 -19.07 -7.17
N PRO A 101 8.60 -18.92 -6.03
CA PRO A 101 8.38 -17.81 -5.09
C PRO A 101 8.56 -16.43 -5.73
N TYR A 102 9.49 -16.31 -6.68
CA TYR A 102 9.73 -15.06 -7.40
C TYR A 102 8.48 -14.61 -8.17
N THR A 103 7.89 -15.52 -8.94
CA THR A 103 6.68 -15.22 -9.72
C THR A 103 5.47 -15.02 -8.80
N SER A 104 5.38 -15.74 -7.69
CA SER A 104 4.32 -15.53 -6.69
C SER A 104 4.42 -14.17 -6.00
N PHE A 105 5.63 -13.70 -5.72
CA PHE A 105 5.85 -12.41 -5.07
C PHE A 105 5.62 -11.21 -6.02
N PHE A 106 6.33 -11.20 -7.16
CA PHE A 106 6.31 -10.07 -8.10
C PHE A 106 5.15 -10.12 -9.10
N GLY A 107 4.60 -11.30 -9.33
CA GLY A 107 3.65 -11.58 -10.39
C GLY A 107 4.33 -11.97 -11.72
N SER A 108 3.53 -12.48 -12.65
CA SER A 108 4.03 -12.80 -14.00
C SER A 108 4.33 -11.55 -14.80
N TYR A 109 5.23 -11.65 -15.79
CA TYR A 109 5.57 -10.55 -16.70
C TYR A 109 4.33 -9.91 -17.36
N GLN A 110 3.32 -10.74 -17.67
CA GLN A 110 2.13 -10.28 -18.37
C GLN A 110 1.12 -9.56 -17.48
N ARG A 111 0.97 -10.01 -16.23
CA ARG A 111 -0.10 -9.54 -15.34
C ARG A 111 0.40 -8.66 -14.21
N LEU A 112 1.66 -8.82 -13.79
CA LEU A 112 2.23 -8.20 -12.60
C LEU A 112 1.30 -8.34 -11.37
N GLN A 113 0.59 -9.47 -11.27
CA GLN A 113 -0.27 -9.78 -10.12
C GLN A 113 0.44 -10.80 -9.25
N GLY A 114 0.79 -10.38 -8.05
CA GLY A 114 1.52 -11.17 -7.04
C GLY A 114 1.38 -10.51 -5.69
N THR A 115 1.97 -11.13 -4.66
CA THR A 115 1.85 -10.71 -3.26
C THR A 115 2.21 -9.24 -3.03
N PHE A 116 3.23 -8.73 -3.72
CA PHE A 116 3.60 -7.33 -3.65
C PHE A 116 2.45 -6.38 -4.06
N THR A 117 1.65 -6.77 -5.07
CA THR A 117 0.50 -5.98 -5.54
C THR A 117 -0.63 -6.02 -4.54
N THR A 118 -0.96 -7.21 -4.04
CA THR A 118 -1.99 -7.39 -3.02
C THR A 118 -1.67 -6.56 -1.79
N PHE A 119 -0.40 -6.55 -1.37
CA PHE A 119 0.02 -5.75 -0.22
C PHE A 119 0.00 -4.25 -0.51
N SER A 120 0.28 -3.83 -1.74
CA SER A 120 0.11 -2.43 -2.15
C SER A 120 -1.34 -1.96 -1.99
N TYR A 121 -2.33 -2.79 -2.34
CA TYR A 121 -3.74 -2.46 -2.09
C TYR A 121 -4.06 -2.39 -0.60
N ILE A 122 -3.54 -3.33 0.19
CA ILE A 122 -3.77 -3.39 1.63
C ILE A 122 -3.15 -2.19 2.36
N VAL A 123 -1.99 -1.73 1.92
CA VAL A 123 -1.36 -0.49 2.40
C VAL A 123 -2.30 0.70 2.18
N ILE A 124 -2.81 0.88 0.97
CA ILE A 124 -3.73 1.99 0.66
C ILE A 124 -5.03 1.85 1.48
N PHE A 125 -5.52 0.63 1.71
CA PHE A 125 -6.70 0.39 2.53
C PHE A 125 -6.53 0.80 4.00
N PHE A 126 -5.33 0.64 4.58
CA PHE A 126 -5.07 0.91 6.00
C PHE A 126 -4.50 2.30 6.32
N ILE A 127 -3.94 2.99 5.34
CA ILE A 127 -3.41 4.34 5.50
C ILE A 127 -4.58 5.32 5.51
#